data_AF-A0A178XKS6-F1
#
_entry.id   AF-A0A178XKS6-F1
#
_cell.length_a   1.000
_cell.length_b   1.000
_cell.length_c   1.000
_cell.angle_alpha   90.00
_cell.angle_beta   90.00
_cell.angle_gamma   90.00
#
_symmetry.space_group_name_H-M   'P 1'
#
loop_
_entity.id
_entity.type
_entity.pdbx_description
1 polymer ?
#
loop_
_entity_poly.entity_id
_entity_poly.type
_entity_poly.pdbx_seq_one_letter_code
_entity_poly.pdbx_strand_id
1 'polypeptide(L)'
;MHHIFADAATLARLADDIGKVGSERFDRSMLDHAPFLDEYALIRQPALSLTGIVTGHPRISDGHRCLSTQIFYLDLERGVARTINRWYRLGRPHGFERQ
;
A
#
# COMPACT_ATOMS: atom_id res chain seq x y z
N MET A 1 0.45 8.03 -16.54
CA MET A 1 1.53 7.94 -15.53
C MET A 1 1.63 6.49 -15.11
N HIS A 2 2.74 5.81 -15.44
CA HIS A 2 2.91 4.40 -15.08
C HIS A 2 3.48 4.35 -13.66
N HIS A 3 2.70 3.83 -12.72
CA HIS A 3 3.15 3.63 -11.35
C HIS A 3 3.81 2.26 -11.26
N ILE A 4 5.10 2.22 -10.94
CA ILE A 4 5.80 0.97 -10.65
C ILE A 4 5.61 0.69 -9.17
N PHE A 5 4.85 -0.35 -8.86
CA PHE A 5 4.75 -0.89 -7.51
C PHE A 5 5.75 -2.04 -7.35
N ALA A 6 6.14 -2.32 -6.10
CA ALA A 6 6.91 -3.52 -5.80
C ALA A 6 6.14 -4.77 -6.24
N ASP A 7 6.85 -5.72 -6.85
CA ASP A 7 6.25 -7.00 -7.21
C ASP A 7 5.91 -7.86 -5.98
N ALA A 8 5.12 -8.92 -6.21
CA ALA A 8 4.67 -9.80 -5.14
C ALA A 8 5.85 -10.48 -4.41
N ALA A 9 6.93 -10.83 -5.11
CA ALA A 9 8.10 -11.46 -4.51
C ALA A 9 8.84 -10.51 -3.56
N THR A 10 8.95 -9.24 -3.93
CA THR A 10 9.54 -8.18 -3.10
C THR A 10 8.70 -7.92 -1.86
N LEU A 11 7.37 -7.87 -2.00
CA LEU A 11 6.47 -7.71 -0.86
C LEU A 11 6.47 -8.93 0.07
N ALA A 12 6.61 -10.14 -0.48
CA ALA A 12 6.73 -11.37 0.32
C ALA A 12 8.03 -11.38 1.15
N ARG A 13 9.17 -11.00 0.54
CA ARG A 13 10.44 -10.86 1.25
C ARG A 13 10.36 -9.81 2.36
N LEU A 14 9.77 -8.64 2.07
CA LEU A 14 9.56 -7.59 3.08
C LEU A 14 8.74 -8.11 4.28
N ALA A 15 7.65 -8.83 4.02
CA ALA A 15 6.82 -9.39 5.08
C ALA A 15 7.58 -10.43 5.92
N ASP A 16 8.37 -11.29 5.28
CA ASP A 16 9.22 -12.28 5.95
C ASP A 16 10.29 -11.61 6.82
N ASP A 17 10.99 -10.60 6.30
CA ASP A 17 12.02 -9.87 7.04
C ASP A 17 11.45 -9.15 8.27
N ILE A 18 10.31 -8.44 8.12
CA ILE A 18 9.61 -7.82 9.26
C ILE A 18 9.16 -8.88 10.28
N GLY A 19 8.68 -10.03 9.79
CA GLY A 19 8.24 -11.13 10.64
C GLY A 19 9.36 -11.71 11.52
N LYS A 20 10.59 -11.77 10.99
CA LYS A 20 11.76 -12.23 11.77
C LYS A 20 12.05 -11.32 12.95
N VAL A 21 11.95 -9.99 12.80
CA VAL A 21 12.22 -8.98 13.85
C VAL A 21 11.38 -9.21 15.11
N GLY A 22 10.12 -9.62 14.96
CA GLY A 22 9.21 -9.89 16.08
C GLY A 22 9.38 -11.26 16.74
N SER A 23 10.42 -12.02 16.38
CA SER A 23 10.62 -13.41 16.81
C SER A 23 12.07 -13.67 17.24
N GLU A 24 12.34 -14.84 17.82
CA GLU A 24 13.71 -15.31 18.12
C GLU A 24 14.57 -15.55 16.86
N ARG A 25 14.00 -15.37 15.66
CA ARG A 25 14.70 -15.52 14.37
C ARG A 25 15.42 -14.25 13.92
N PHE A 26 15.29 -13.16 14.65
CA PHE A 26 16.08 -11.96 14.39
C PHE A 26 17.48 -12.11 14.96
N ASP A 27 18.48 -12.13 14.10
CA ASP A 27 19.89 -12.07 14.46
C ASP A 27 20.51 -10.77 13.93
N ARG A 28 21.41 -10.17 14.71
CA ARG A 28 22.11 -8.93 14.31
C ARG A 28 22.94 -9.12 13.04
N SER A 29 23.41 -10.34 12.76
CA SER A 29 24.13 -10.65 11.52
C SER A 29 23.31 -10.36 10.26
N MET A 30 21.97 -10.33 10.35
CA MET A 30 21.09 -9.93 9.25
C MET A 30 21.31 -8.48 8.81
N LEU A 31 21.96 -7.66 9.64
CA LEU A 31 22.28 -6.26 9.36
C LEU A 31 23.73 -6.06 8.88
N ASP A 32 24.55 -7.10 8.77
CA ASP A 32 25.98 -6.99 8.44
C ASP A 32 26.25 -6.29 7.09
N HIS A 33 25.29 -6.35 6.18
CA HIS A 33 25.34 -5.70 4.87
C HIS A 33 24.32 -4.56 4.73
N ALA A 34 23.61 -4.21 5.80
CA ALA A 34 22.67 -3.10 5.78
C ALA A 34 23.45 -1.77 5.71
N PRO A 35 22.96 -0.77 4.96
CA PRO A 35 23.58 0.54 4.95
C PRO A 35 23.47 1.21 6.34
N PHE A 36 24.56 1.81 6.80
CA PHE A 36 24.54 2.69 7.96
C PHE A 36 23.96 4.05 7.55
N LEU A 37 22.90 4.49 8.22
CA LEU A 37 22.27 5.79 8.01
C LEU A 37 22.45 6.64 9.26
N ASP A 38 23.41 7.56 9.21
CA ASP A 38 23.66 8.54 10.28
C ASP A 38 22.73 9.75 10.17
N GLU A 39 22.56 10.49 11.28
CA GLU A 39 21.73 11.70 11.38
C GLU A 39 20.31 11.57 10.76
N TYR A 40 19.70 10.38 10.90
CA TYR A 40 18.40 10.12 10.31
C TYR A 40 17.29 11.00 10.92
N ALA A 41 16.36 11.45 10.08
CA ALA A 41 15.17 12.18 10.49
C ALA A 41 13.92 11.63 9.79
N LEU A 42 12.78 11.70 10.47
CA LEU A 42 11.50 11.28 9.89
C LEU A 42 10.90 12.42 9.06
N ILE A 43 10.68 12.15 7.77
CA ILE A 43 9.95 13.05 6.86
C ILE A 43 8.61 12.43 6.47
N ARG A 44 7.56 13.25 6.36
CA ARG A 44 6.27 12.83 5.79
C ARG A 44 6.27 13.10 4.30
N GLN A 45 6.19 12.05 3.50
CA GLN A 45 6.03 12.14 2.06
C GLN A 45 4.66 11.58 1.66
N PRO A 46 3.93 12.20 0.71
CA PRO A 46 2.68 11.64 0.21
C PRO A 46 2.94 10.29 -0.48
N ALA A 47 2.20 9.26 -0.09
CA ALA A 47 2.11 8.02 -0.85
C ALA A 47 0.91 8.07 -1.80
N LEU A 48 0.95 7.30 -2.88
CA LEU A 48 -0.21 7.18 -3.76
C LEU A 48 -1.35 6.49 -3.02
N SER A 49 -2.51 7.14 -2.96
CA SER A 49 -3.71 6.67 -2.26
C SER A 49 -4.94 6.82 -3.14
N LEU A 50 -6.00 6.06 -2.83
CA LEU A 50 -7.31 6.16 -3.47
C LEU A 50 -8.20 7.13 -2.71
N THR A 51 -9.04 7.87 -3.45
CA THR A 51 -10.22 8.52 -2.91
C THR A 51 -11.43 8.24 -3.77
N GLY A 52 -12.60 8.13 -3.15
CA GLY A 52 -13.84 7.86 -3.84
C GLY A 52 -14.98 7.66 -2.86
N ILE A 53 -16.18 7.49 -3.41
CA ILE A 53 -17.37 7.11 -2.64
C ILE A 53 -17.35 5.60 -2.46
N VAL A 54 -17.46 5.14 -1.22
CA VAL A 54 -17.33 3.71 -0.89
C VAL A 54 -18.68 3.07 -0.62
N THR A 55 -18.75 1.76 -0.89
CA THR A 55 -19.87 0.88 -0.53
C THR A 55 -19.29 -0.43 0.00
N GLY A 56 -19.88 -0.98 1.06
CA GLY A 56 -19.44 -2.23 1.70
C GLY A 56 -18.15 -2.10 2.52
N HIS A 57 -17.75 -0.89 2.91
CA HIS A 57 -16.60 -0.72 3.78
C HIS A 57 -16.96 -1.05 5.22
N PRO A 58 -16.23 -1.92 5.94
CA PRO A 58 -16.66 -2.41 7.25
C PRO A 58 -16.57 -1.38 8.38
N ARG A 59 -16.09 -0.16 8.10
CA ARG A 59 -15.97 0.93 9.07
C ARG A 59 -16.45 2.29 8.55
N ILE A 60 -16.87 2.39 7.29
CA ILE A 60 -17.28 3.65 6.67
C ILE A 60 -18.64 3.36 6.03
N SER A 61 -19.66 4.10 6.45
CA SER A 61 -21.00 3.95 5.90
C SER A 61 -21.01 4.18 4.39
N ASP A 62 -21.89 3.47 3.71
CA ASP A 62 -22.05 3.57 2.27
C ASP A 62 -22.40 5.00 1.84
N GLY A 63 -21.89 5.41 0.67
CA GLY A 63 -22.13 6.75 0.12
C GLY A 63 -21.17 7.83 0.65
N HIS A 64 -20.33 7.51 1.63
CA HIS A 64 -19.33 8.45 2.14
C HIS A 64 -18.03 8.42 1.30
N ARG A 65 -17.38 9.59 1.21
CA ARG A 65 -16.04 9.71 0.64
C ARG A 65 -15.00 9.15 1.60
N CYS A 66 -14.08 8.35 1.07
CA CYS A 66 -12.93 7.83 1.80
C CYS A 66 -11.60 8.33 1.21
N LEU A 67 -10.56 8.27 2.03
CA LEU A 67 -9.16 8.34 1.64
C LEU A 67 -8.50 7.05 2.11
N SER A 68 -7.88 6.30 1.21
CA SER A 68 -7.20 5.07 1.56
C SER A 68 -5.78 5.33 2.08
N THR A 69 -5.18 4.30 2.67
CA THR A 69 -3.72 4.22 2.82
C THR A 69 -3.05 3.96 1.46
N GLN A 70 -1.72 3.89 1.45
CA GLN A 70 -0.90 3.63 0.27
C GLN A 70 -1.40 2.43 -0.56
N ILE A 71 -1.37 2.61 -1.88
CA ILE A 71 -1.59 1.58 -2.88
C ILE A 71 -0.30 0.77 -3.08
N PHE A 72 -0.44 -0.55 -3.14
CA PHE A 72 0.62 -1.53 -3.41
C PHE A 72 0.41 -2.29 -4.73
N TYR A 73 -0.81 -2.27 -5.28
CA TYR A 73 -1.12 -2.86 -6.58
C TYR A 73 -2.25 -2.08 -7.22
N LEU A 74 -2.17 -1.85 -8.54
CA LEU A 74 -3.19 -1.17 -9.32
C LEU A 74 -3.28 -1.80 -10.70
N ASP A 75 -4.48 -2.20 -11.09
CA ASP A 75 -4.81 -2.66 -12.44
C ASP A 75 -6.13 -1.99 -12.83
N LEU A 76 -6.01 -0.91 -13.61
CA LEU A 76 -7.15 -0.09 -14.01
C LEU A 76 -8.03 -0.80 -15.04
N GLU A 77 -7.44 -1.63 -15.90
CA GLU A 77 -8.16 -2.40 -16.91
C GLU A 77 -9.06 -3.46 -16.27
N ARG A 78 -8.54 -4.13 -15.24
CA ARG A 78 -9.31 -5.10 -14.44
C ARG A 78 -10.11 -4.45 -13.31
N GLY A 79 -10.01 -3.14 -13.12
CA GLY A 79 -10.75 -2.40 -12.11
C GLY A 79 -10.45 -2.84 -10.67
N VAL A 80 -9.17 -3.06 -10.34
CA VAL A 80 -8.77 -3.54 -9.01
C VAL A 80 -7.57 -2.78 -8.46
N ALA A 81 -7.58 -2.55 -7.15
CA ALA A 81 -6.45 -2.03 -6.41
C ALA A 81 -6.26 -2.74 -5.07
N ARG A 82 -5.02 -2.80 -4.58
CA ARG A 82 -4.66 -3.30 -3.25
C ARG A 82 -3.98 -2.19 -2.45
N THR A 83 -4.46 -1.92 -1.25
CA THR A 83 -3.71 -1.18 -0.22
C THR A 83 -3.08 -2.16 0.77
N ILE A 84 -2.48 -1.70 1.87
CA ILE A 84 -2.04 -2.63 2.93
C ILE A 84 -3.22 -3.39 3.56
N ASN A 85 -4.38 -2.74 3.70
CA ASN A 85 -5.50 -3.27 4.50
C ASN A 85 -6.64 -3.89 3.67
N ARG A 86 -6.89 -3.40 2.44
CA ARG A 86 -8.01 -3.89 1.63
C ARG A 86 -7.70 -4.04 0.15
N TRP A 87 -8.46 -4.94 -0.49
CA TRP A 87 -8.73 -4.89 -1.92
C TRP A 87 -9.89 -3.92 -2.18
N TYR A 88 -9.77 -3.16 -3.27
CA TYR A 88 -10.83 -2.30 -3.78
C TYR A 88 -11.19 -2.76 -5.19
N ARG A 89 -12.49 -2.92 -5.43
CA ARG A 89 -13.06 -2.95 -6.76
C ARG A 89 -13.28 -1.52 -7.21
N LEU A 90 -12.63 -1.13 -8.29
CA LEU A 90 -12.68 0.22 -8.84
C LEU A 90 -13.89 0.35 -9.75
N GLY A 91 -14.69 1.39 -9.49
CA GLY A 91 -15.72 1.83 -10.43
C GLY A 91 -15.14 2.79 -11.46
N ARG A 92 -15.99 3.67 -12.00
CA ARG A 92 -15.54 4.74 -12.88
C ARG A 92 -14.56 5.69 -12.16
N PRO A 93 -13.54 6.21 -12.85
CA PRO A 93 -12.67 7.26 -12.31
C PRO A 93 -13.47 8.49 -11.87
N HIS A 94 -12.91 9.24 -10.91
CA HIS A 94 -13.49 10.52 -10.55
C HIS A 94 -13.44 11.49 -11.75
N GLY A 95 -14.52 12.24 -11.98
CA GLY A 95 -14.64 13.13 -13.13
C GLY A 95 -15.10 12.46 -14.43
N PHE A 96 -15.34 11.15 -14.44
CA PHE A 96 -15.94 10.47 -15.60
C PHE A 96 -17.45 10.72 -15.61
N GLU A 97 -17.91 11.70 -16.40
CA GLU A 97 -19.34 11.97 -16.62
C GLU A 97 -20.01 10.77 -17.31
N ARG A 98 -21.29 10.53 -16.96
CA ARG A 98 -22.13 9.60 -17.73
C ARG A 98 -22.58 10.39 -18.97
N GLN A 99 -22.09 10.02 -20.15
CA GLN A 99 -22.77 10.38 -21.39
C GLN A 99 -24.16 9.76 -21.41
#